data_AF-A0A3N7HRH9-F1
#
_entry.id   AF-A0A3N7HRH9-F1
#
_cell.length_a   1.000
_cell.length_b   1.000
_cell.length_c   1.000
_cell.angle_alpha   90.00
_cell.angle_beta   90.00
_cell.angle_gamma   90.00
#
_symmetry.space_group_name_H-M   'P 1'
#
loop_
_entity.id
_entity.type
_entity.pdbx_description
1 polymer ?
#
loop_
_entity_poly.entity_id
_entity_poly.type
_entity_poly.pdbx_seq_one_letter_code
_entity_poly.pdbx_strand_id
1 'polypeptide(L)'
;MPTLDEDIARQLQQAAESGELQSARGYGQPMQESEGWAQTPEALRMPFKILKDAGVVPHEVEMFHERARLRAALDAADTPQAREAMQRRLSELEQSLSLRLESLRINSRL
;
A
#
# COMPACT_ATOMS: atom_id res chain seq x y z
N MET A 1 -5.74 35.06 17.19
CA MET A 1 -6.09 33.91 16.34
C MET A 1 -6.40 32.75 17.27
N PRO A 2 -7.46 31.98 17.02
CA PRO A 2 -7.72 30.78 17.81
C PRO A 2 -6.54 29.81 17.69
N THR A 3 -6.36 28.98 18.72
CA THR A 3 -5.35 27.92 18.71
C THR A 3 -5.81 26.75 17.82
N LEU A 4 -4.86 25.89 17.42
CA LEU A 4 -5.21 24.67 16.69
C LEU A 4 -6.20 23.80 17.48
N ASP A 5 -6.02 23.70 18.80
CA ASP A 5 -6.90 22.92 19.67
C ASP A 5 -8.32 23.50 19.73
N GLU A 6 -8.45 24.83 19.80
CA GLU A 6 -9.74 25.53 19.76
C GLU A 6 -10.44 25.32 18.42
N ASP A 7 -9.69 25.32 17.32
CA ASP A 7 -10.21 25.08 15.97
C ASP A 7 -10.65 23.63 15.76
N ILE A 8 -9.90 22.66 16.30
CA ILE A 8 -10.27 21.24 16.29
C ILE A 8 -11.55 21.03 17.11
N ALA A 9 -11.61 21.57 18.33
CA ALA A 9 -12.77 21.43 19.21
C ALA A 9 -14.04 22.00 18.57
N ARG A 10 -13.94 23.18 17.96
CA ARG A 10 -15.06 23.82 17.25
C ARG A 10 -15.56 22.97 16.07
N GLN A 11 -14.65 22.42 15.27
CA GLN A 11 -15.02 21.54 14.15
C GLN A 11 -15.69 20.25 14.62
N LEU A 12 -15.16 19.63 15.68
CA LEU A 12 -15.76 18.42 16.27
C LEU A 12 -17.18 18.69 16.78
N GLN A 13 -17.41 19.83 17.42
CA GLN A 13 -18.73 20.21 17.89
C GLN A 13 -19.71 20.42 16.73
N GLN A 14 -19.30 21.11 15.66
CA GLN A 14 -20.12 21.29 14.46
C GLN A 14 -20.48 19.95 13.80
N ALA A 15 -19.52 19.04 13.70
CA ALA A 15 -19.73 17.70 13.13
C ALA A 15 -20.65 16.82 14.00
N ALA A 16 -20.65 17.03 15.33
CA ALA A 16 -21.56 16.36 16.24
C ALA A 16 -23.00 16.88 16.12
N GLU A 17 -23.17 18.21 16.02
CA GLU A 17 -24.46 18.88 15.88
C GLU A 17 -25.10 18.61 14.51
N SER A 18 -24.29 18.54 13.45
CA SER A 18 -24.76 18.24 12.08
C SER A 18 -25.16 16.77 11.87
N GLY A 19 -24.78 15.87 12.78
CA GLY A 19 -24.96 14.43 12.62
C GLY A 19 -23.89 13.76 11.75
N GLU A 20 -22.90 14.51 11.26
CA GLU A 20 -21.84 13.99 10.38
C GLU A 20 -21.02 12.90 11.08
N LEU A 21 -20.67 13.09 12.36
CA LEU A 21 -19.96 12.07 13.14
C LEU A 21 -20.77 10.77 13.23
N GLN A 22 -22.06 10.86 13.50
CA GLN A 22 -22.97 9.73 13.64
C GLN A 22 -23.18 8.99 12.32
N SER A 23 -23.07 9.70 11.19
CA SER A 23 -23.13 9.11 9.85
C SER A 23 -21.84 8.39 9.44
N ALA A 24 -20.74 8.60 10.17
CA ALA A 24 -19.46 8.02 9.84
C ALA A 24 -19.45 6.49 10.01
N ARG A 25 -18.74 5.81 9.10
CA ARG A 25 -18.56 4.36 9.16
C ARG A 25 -17.83 3.98 10.45
N GLY A 26 -18.49 3.18 11.29
CA GLY A 26 -17.92 2.71 12.55
C GLY A 26 -18.09 3.67 13.73
N TYR A 27 -18.99 4.67 13.63
CA TYR A 27 -19.29 5.54 14.76
C TYR A 27 -19.73 4.75 16.00
N GLY A 28 -19.05 5.01 17.13
CA GLY A 28 -19.30 4.34 18.41
C GLY A 28 -18.84 2.87 18.46
N GLN A 29 -18.20 2.35 17.42
CA GLN A 29 -17.68 0.98 17.37
C GLN A 29 -16.15 0.99 17.53
N PRO A 30 -15.56 -0.08 18.07
CA PRO A 30 -14.11 -0.26 18.03
C PRO A 30 -13.59 -0.17 16.58
N MET A 31 -12.43 0.43 16.40
CA MET A 31 -11.78 0.43 15.08
C MET A 31 -11.52 -1.00 14.65
N GLN A 32 -11.92 -1.33 13.42
CA GLN A 32 -11.61 -2.62 12.84
C GLN A 32 -10.10 -2.72 12.61
N GLU A 33 -9.50 -3.83 13.01
CA GLU A 33 -8.12 -4.13 12.63
C GLU A 33 -8.01 -4.19 11.11
N SER A 34 -7.01 -3.51 10.56
CA SER A 34 -6.71 -3.62 9.14
C SER A 34 -6.35 -5.08 8.83
N GLU A 35 -6.91 -5.63 7.75
CA GLU A 35 -6.50 -6.95 7.26
C GLU A 35 -4.99 -6.98 7.06
N GLY A 36 -4.33 -8.07 7.49
CA GLY A 36 -2.88 -8.17 7.40
C GLY A 36 -2.14 -7.54 8.59
N TRP A 37 -2.80 -6.81 9.50
CA TRP A 37 -2.13 -6.05 10.56
C TRP A 37 -1.25 -6.92 11.47
N ALA A 38 -1.80 -8.03 11.98
CA ALA A 38 -1.05 -8.96 12.81
C ALA A 38 0.06 -9.71 12.05
N GLN A 39 -0.13 -9.94 10.75
CA GLN A 39 0.88 -10.60 9.89
C GLN A 39 1.98 -9.64 9.41
N THR A 40 1.73 -8.34 9.49
CA THR A 40 2.68 -7.30 9.09
C THR A 40 3.62 -7.02 10.27
N PRO A 41 4.95 -7.04 10.05
CA PRO A 41 5.93 -6.62 11.04
C PRO A 41 5.63 -5.21 11.55
N GLU A 42 5.86 -4.96 12.84
CA GLU A 42 5.45 -3.71 13.51
C GLU A 42 5.94 -2.46 12.78
N ALA A 43 7.22 -2.42 12.39
CA ALA A 43 7.84 -1.32 11.65
C ALA A 43 7.16 -1.00 10.30
N LEU A 44 6.43 -1.96 9.71
CA LEU A 44 5.77 -1.81 8.41
C LEU A 44 4.26 -1.60 8.51
N ARG A 45 3.65 -1.79 9.69
CA ARG A 45 2.19 -1.69 9.88
C ARG A 45 1.65 -0.32 9.50
N MET A 46 2.22 0.75 10.06
CA MET A 46 1.76 2.12 9.81
C MET A 46 1.97 2.55 8.35
N PRO A 47 3.17 2.38 7.74
CA PRO A 47 3.36 2.70 6.32
C PRO A 47 2.34 2.01 5.40
N PHE A 48 2.11 0.71 5.59
CA PHE A 48 1.15 -0.03 4.75
C PHE A 48 -0.30 0.33 5.04
N LYS A 49 -0.64 0.64 6.30
CA LYS A 49 -1.97 1.14 6.65
C LYS A 49 -2.27 2.48 5.97
N ILE A 50 -1.32 3.42 5.97
CA ILE A 50 -1.48 4.72 5.31
C ILE A 50 -1.77 4.54 3.82
N LEU A 51 -1.00 3.69 3.13
CA LEU A 51 -1.23 3.41 1.71
C LEU A 51 -2.62 2.80 1.47
N LYS A 52 -3.00 1.78 2.26
CA LYS A 52 -4.32 1.13 2.17
C LYS A 52 -5.47 2.12 2.38
N ASP A 53 -5.38 2.95 3.42
CA ASP A 53 -6.41 3.94 3.75
C ASP A 53 -6.53 5.02 2.65
N ALA A 54 -5.44 5.32 1.94
CA ALA A 54 -5.43 6.21 0.77
C ALA A 54 -5.89 5.53 -0.55
N GLY A 55 -6.21 4.23 -0.53
CA GLY A 55 -6.52 3.46 -1.74
C GLY A 55 -5.32 3.25 -2.67
N VAL A 56 -4.10 3.42 -2.16
CA VAL A 56 -2.85 3.24 -2.91
C VAL A 56 -2.27 1.87 -2.57
N VAL A 57 -1.88 1.11 -3.60
CA VAL A 57 -1.22 -0.18 -3.40
C VAL A 57 0.28 0.02 -3.14
N PRO A 58 0.91 -0.81 -2.30
CA PRO A 58 2.36 -0.80 -2.17
C PRO A 58 3.05 -1.08 -3.51
N HIS A 59 4.18 -0.43 -3.75
CA HIS A 59 4.93 -0.54 -5.00
C HIS A 59 5.32 -2.00 -5.33
N GLU A 60 5.59 -2.81 -4.32
CA GLU A 60 5.96 -4.22 -4.49
C GLU A 60 4.82 -5.02 -5.15
N VAL A 61 3.57 -4.66 -4.88
CA VAL A 61 2.40 -5.28 -5.52
C VAL A 61 2.37 -4.97 -7.02
N GLU A 62 2.69 -3.73 -7.40
CA GLU A 62 2.81 -3.34 -8.81
C GLU A 62 3.93 -4.09 -9.51
N MET A 63 5.10 -4.24 -8.86
CA MET A 63 6.22 -5.02 -9.39
C MET A 63 5.82 -6.49 -9.62
N PHE A 64 5.03 -7.09 -8.72
CA PHE A 64 4.51 -8.45 -8.94
C PHE A 64 3.56 -8.54 -10.13
N HIS A 65 2.68 -7.54 -10.31
CA HIS A 65 1.82 -7.48 -11.49
C HIS A 65 2.61 -7.31 -12.78
N GLU A 66 3.63 -6.46 -12.78
CA GLU A 66 4.53 -6.29 -13.92
C GLU A 66 5.27 -7.60 -14.25
N ARG A 67 5.78 -8.30 -13.24
CA ARG A 67 6.41 -9.62 -13.42
C ARG A 67 5.46 -10.61 -14.08
N ALA A 68 4.20 -10.65 -13.65
CA ALA A 68 3.18 -11.51 -14.26
C ALA A 68 2.90 -11.13 -15.72
N ARG A 69 2.81 -9.83 -16.03
CA ARG A 69 2.63 -9.33 -17.41
C ARG A 69 3.82 -9.69 -18.30
N LEU A 70 5.04 -9.51 -17.81
CA LEU A 70 6.26 -9.85 -18.56
C LEU A 70 6.37 -11.37 -18.80
N ARG A 71 5.98 -12.20 -17.83
CA ARG A 71 5.92 -13.65 -18.02
C ARG A 71 4.93 -14.03 -19.11
N ALA A 72 3.70 -13.50 -19.06
CA ALA A 72 2.69 -13.75 -20.07
C ALA A 72 3.13 -13.27 -21.47
N ALA A 73 3.79 -12.10 -21.54
CA ALA A 73 4.33 -11.58 -22.80
C ALA A 73 5.47 -12.43 -23.35
N LEU A 74 6.30 -13.01 -22.48
CA LEU A 74 7.37 -13.94 -22.88
C LEU A 74 6.80 -15.24 -23.46
N ASP A 75 5.73 -15.76 -22.85
CA ASP A 75 5.06 -16.99 -23.30
C ASP A 75 4.31 -16.78 -24.63
N ALA A 76 3.82 -15.56 -24.88
CA ALA A 76 3.15 -15.17 -26.12
C ALA A 76 4.11 -14.61 -27.20
N ALA A 77 5.42 -14.62 -26.99
CA ALA A 77 6.37 -13.99 -27.93
C ALA A 77 6.62 -14.86 -29.18
N ASP A 78 6.33 -14.31 -30.35
CA ASP A 78 6.45 -15.02 -31.64
C ASP A 78 7.86 -14.97 -32.27
N THR A 79 8.71 -14.02 -31.85
CA THR A 79 10.05 -13.84 -32.42
C THR A 79 11.15 -14.05 -31.38
N PRO A 80 12.31 -14.59 -31.78
CA PRO A 80 13.46 -14.72 -30.89
C PRO A 80 13.91 -13.37 -30.30
N GLN A 81 13.87 -12.28 -31.08
CA GLN A 81 14.25 -10.95 -30.59
C GLN A 81 13.27 -10.41 -29.55
N ALA A 82 11.95 -10.57 -29.76
CA ALA A 82 10.95 -10.16 -28.78
C ALA A 82 11.08 -10.97 -27.48
N ARG A 83 11.32 -12.28 -27.61
CA ARG A 83 11.54 -13.17 -26.47
C ARG A 83 12.75 -12.75 -25.66
N GLU A 84 13.88 -12.49 -26.31
CA GLU A 84 15.10 -12.05 -25.64
C GLU A 84 14.91 -10.69 -24.93
N ALA A 85 14.22 -9.74 -25.57
CA ALA A 85 13.93 -8.44 -24.97
C ALA A 85 13.05 -8.56 -23.71
N MET A 86 11.98 -9.37 -23.76
CA MET A 86 11.12 -9.61 -22.59
C MET A 86 11.87 -10.34 -21.48
N GLN A 87 12.73 -11.29 -21.84
CA GLN A 87 13.53 -12.05 -20.87
C GLN A 87 14.55 -11.17 -20.14
N ARG A 88 15.18 -10.20 -20.83
CA ARG A 88 16.05 -9.20 -20.20
C ARG A 88 15.29 -8.35 -19.19
N ARG A 89 14.16 -7.77 -19.60
CA ARG A 89 13.31 -6.95 -18.70
C ARG A 89 12.82 -7.73 -17.50
N LEU A 90 12.40 -8.97 -17.69
CA LEU A 90 11.96 -9.84 -16.60
C LEU A 90 13.10 -10.10 -15.61
N SER A 91 14.30 -10.40 -16.12
CA SER A 91 15.50 -10.61 -15.28
C SER A 91 15.86 -9.37 -14.46
N GLU A 92 15.80 -8.17 -15.07
CA GLU A 92 16.06 -6.90 -14.40
C GLU A 92 15.03 -6.62 -13.30
N LEU A 93 13.75 -6.82 -13.60
CA LEU A 93 12.66 -6.64 -12.63
C LEU A 93 12.78 -7.61 -11.46
N GLU A 94 13.10 -8.89 -11.72
CA GLU A 94 13.27 -9.91 -10.68
C GLU A 94 14.45 -9.57 -9.75
N GLN A 95 15.55 -9.04 -10.28
CA GLN A 95 16.67 -8.54 -9.48
C GLN A 95 16.27 -7.36 -8.60
N SER A 96 15.61 -6.36 -9.18
CA SER A 96 15.12 -5.18 -8.45
C SER A 96 14.16 -5.59 -7.32
N LEU A 97 13.22 -6.48 -7.62
CA LEU A 97 12.25 -7.00 -6.65
C LEU A 97 12.93 -7.74 -5.50
N SER A 98 13.95 -8.56 -5.80
CA SER A 98 14.73 -9.26 -4.78
C SER A 98 15.40 -8.29 -3.79
N LEU A 99 16.09 -7.27 -4.32
CA LEU A 99 16.74 -6.24 -3.51
C LEU A 99 15.72 -5.46 -2.66
N ARG A 100 14.57 -5.14 -3.24
CA ARG A 100 13.50 -4.39 -2.56
C ARG A 100 12.92 -5.19 -1.39
N LEU A 101 12.60 -6.46 -1.60
CA LEU A 101 12.05 -7.33 -0.56
C LEU A 101 13.08 -7.58 0.56
N GLU A 102 14.36 -7.70 0.23
CA GLU A 102 15.41 -7.82 1.23
C GLU A 102 15.55 -6.53 2.06
N SER A 103 15.47 -5.36 1.41
CA SER A 103 15.45 -4.08 2.13
C SER A 103 14.27 -3.98 3.09
N LEU A 104 13.06 -4.38 2.66
CA LEU A 104 11.89 -4.43 3.54
C LEU A 104 12.09 -5.40 4.71
N ARG A 105 12.70 -6.56 4.47
CA ARG A 105 13.01 -7.54 5.53
C ARG A 105 13.96 -6.96 6.57
N ILE A 106 15.01 -6.25 6.16
CA ILE A 106 15.95 -5.60 7.07
C ILE A 106 15.26 -4.51 7.87
N ASN A 107 14.53 -3.61 7.20
CA ASN A 107 13.83 -2.51 7.86
C ASN A 107 12.69 -2.98 8.76
N SER A 108 12.10 -4.16 8.48
CA SER A 108 11.06 -4.75 9.33
C SER A 108 11.55 -5.27 10.68
N ARG A 109 12.89 -5.40 10.85
CA ARG A 109 13.54 -5.87 12.08
C ARG A 109 14.11 -4.73 12.93
N LEU A 110 14.17 -3.52 12.38
CA LEU A 110 14.59 -2.31 13.10
C LEU A 110 13.39 -1.74 13.86
#